data_AF-A0A1Z9PKR0-F1
#
_entry.id   AF-A0A1Z9PKR0-F1
#
_cell.length_a   1.000
_cell.length_b   1.000
_cell.length_c   1.000
_cell.angle_alpha   90.00
_cell.angle_beta   90.00
_cell.angle_gamma   90.00
#
_symmetry.space_group_name_H-M   'P 1'
#
loop_
_entity.id
_entity.type
_entity.pdbx_description
1 polymer ?
#
loop_
_entity_poly.entity_id
_entity_poly.type
_entity_poly.pdbx_seq_one_letter_code
_entity_poly.pdbx_strand_id
1 'polypeptide(L)'
;MGVYATGKHALAISDRSGLRFPYLEMVREWNGALVHYSEYEAKQPQLDPPWVGGDAQALLNPRVQQAATAGLILLTPNPFTTVISSGVTYINVYSYAHQRSTGDTVRLRGPVAQNPSSGSGGADARNLQYFQAIPTFDGVSDIDAAAGHTITIGKKNADGSVTATPTSTPTEILTTPESFFFFTSTDTATTGNIKGGGPACSAGPVTLQAL
;
A
#
# COMPACT_ATOMS: atom_id res chain seq x y z
N MET A 1 50.36 34.95 -39.39
CA MET A 1 49.73 34.69 -38.08
C MET A 1 50.71 35.09 -37.00
N GLY A 2 50.38 36.08 -36.16
CA GLY A 2 51.21 36.45 -35.00
C GLY A 2 50.92 35.52 -33.83
N VAL A 3 51.96 35.05 -33.14
CA VAL A 3 51.83 34.28 -31.90
C VAL A 3 51.72 35.24 -30.71
N TYR A 4 50.89 34.89 -29.73
CA TYR A 4 50.78 35.63 -28.48
C TYR A 4 52.09 35.57 -27.68
N ALA A 5 52.38 36.62 -26.93
CA ALA A 5 53.53 36.64 -26.03
C ALA A 5 53.40 35.51 -24.99
N THR A 6 54.48 34.75 -24.79
CA THR A 6 54.50 33.57 -23.90
C THR A 6 54.65 33.91 -22.42
N GLY A 7 54.92 35.18 -22.08
CA GLY A 7 55.01 35.62 -20.69
C GLY A 7 56.27 35.17 -19.93
N LYS A 8 57.33 34.74 -20.63
CA LYS A 8 58.57 34.20 -20.02
C LYS A 8 59.21 35.07 -18.90
N HIS A 9 59.10 36.39 -19.02
CA HIS A 9 59.60 37.34 -18.01
C HIS A 9 58.47 38.16 -17.36
N ALA A 10 57.22 37.76 -17.59
CA ALA A 10 56.07 38.44 -17.01
C ALA A 10 55.90 38.02 -15.54
N LEU A 11 55.45 38.97 -14.73
CA LEU A 11 55.05 38.73 -13.35
C LEU A 11 53.53 38.91 -13.25
N ALA A 12 52.92 38.14 -12.36
CA ALA A 12 51.54 38.27 -11.96
C ALA A 12 51.46 38.43 -10.44
N ILE A 13 50.35 39.02 -9.98
CA ILE A 13 50.05 39.15 -8.57
C ILE A 13 49.06 38.04 -8.23
N SER A 14 49.30 37.31 -7.14
CA SER A 14 48.37 36.31 -6.63
C SER A 14 47.14 36.99 -6.04
N ASP A 15 45.95 36.56 -6.45
CA ASP A 15 44.68 37.06 -5.92
C ASP A 15 44.46 36.66 -4.45
N ARG A 16 45.26 35.73 -3.93
CA ARG A 16 45.15 35.22 -2.54
C ARG A 16 46.09 35.93 -1.57
N SER A 17 47.38 35.99 -1.90
CA SER A 17 48.39 36.60 -1.02
C SER A 17 48.78 38.01 -1.39
N GLY A 18 48.42 38.50 -2.59
CA GLY A 18 48.86 39.80 -3.11
C GLY A 18 50.35 39.86 -3.45
N LEU A 19 51.08 38.74 -3.42
CA LEU A 19 52.50 38.66 -3.74
C LEU A 19 52.74 38.53 -5.26
N ARG A 20 53.92 38.96 -5.70
CA ARG A 20 54.35 38.90 -7.11
C ARG A 20 55.06 37.58 -7.39
N PHE A 21 54.56 36.83 -8.36
CA PHE A 21 55.13 35.57 -8.83
C PHE A 21 55.35 35.58 -10.35
N PRO A 22 56.22 34.72 -10.90
CA PRO A 22 56.32 34.48 -12.33
C PRO A 22 54.97 34.09 -12.94
N TYR A 23 54.59 34.72 -14.06
CA TYR A 23 53.31 34.46 -14.73
C TYR A 23 53.12 32.99 -15.11
N LEU A 24 54.22 32.31 -15.46
CA LEU A 24 54.23 30.89 -15.82
C LEU A 24 53.95 29.94 -14.64
N GLU A 25 54.03 30.43 -13.40
CA GLU A 25 53.77 29.67 -12.17
C GLU A 25 52.35 29.91 -11.62
N MET A 26 51.58 30.76 -12.28
CA MET A 26 50.20 31.04 -11.88
C MET A 26 49.24 29.96 -12.39
N VAL A 27 48.30 29.57 -11.54
CA VAL A 27 47.22 28.62 -11.83
C VAL A 27 45.89 29.30 -11.56
N ARG A 28 44.87 29.00 -12.37
CA ARG A 28 43.51 29.51 -12.14
C ARG A 28 42.72 28.50 -11.30
N GLU A 29 42.20 28.95 -10.16
CA GLU A 29 41.36 28.16 -9.27
C GLU A 29 39.94 27.98 -9.82
N TRP A 30 39.18 27.08 -9.19
CA TRP A 30 37.79 26.75 -9.56
C TRP A 30 36.81 27.93 -9.46
N ASN A 31 37.14 28.95 -8.66
CA ASN A 31 36.36 30.18 -8.49
C ASN A 31 36.79 31.29 -9.48
N GLY A 32 37.77 31.03 -10.36
CA GLY A 32 38.29 31.98 -11.34
C GLY A 32 39.48 32.83 -10.86
N ALA A 33 39.88 32.74 -9.59
CA ALA A 33 41.04 33.44 -9.04
C ALA A 33 42.36 32.92 -9.64
N LEU A 34 43.30 33.83 -9.90
CA LEU A 34 44.63 33.51 -10.39
C LEU A 34 45.61 33.54 -9.20
N VAL A 35 46.14 32.36 -8.84
CA VAL A 35 47.00 32.19 -7.66
C VAL A 35 48.31 31.49 -8.03
N HIS A 36 49.33 31.58 -7.18
CA HIS A 36 50.54 30.80 -7.37
C HIS A 36 50.29 29.30 -7.05
N TYR A 37 50.97 28.37 -7.71
CA TYR A 37 50.74 26.93 -7.50
C TYR A 37 50.93 26.47 -6.04
N SER A 38 51.74 27.17 -5.24
CA SER A 38 51.92 26.85 -3.81
C SER A 38 50.74 27.25 -2.93
N GLU A 39 49.85 28.08 -3.46
CA GLU A 39 48.69 28.64 -2.77
C GLU A 39 47.37 28.06 -3.29
N TYR A 40 47.46 27.21 -4.31
CA TYR A 40 46.34 26.58 -4.99
C TYR A 40 45.53 25.71 -4.05
N GLU A 41 44.22 25.98 -3.99
CA GLU A 41 43.25 25.15 -3.30
C GLU A 41 42.38 24.38 -4.29
N ALA A 42 42.37 23.06 -4.15
CA ALA A 42 41.51 22.21 -4.96
C ALA A 42 40.03 22.48 -4.63
N LYS A 43 39.17 22.38 -5.65
CA LYS A 43 37.72 22.48 -5.49
C LYS A 43 37.24 21.50 -4.43
N GLN A 44 36.40 21.97 -3.49
CA GLN A 44 35.88 21.11 -2.43
C GLN A 44 35.07 19.95 -3.04
N PRO A 45 35.22 18.71 -2.54
CA PRO A 45 34.54 17.54 -3.08
C PRO A 45 33.00 17.64 -3.10
N GLN A 46 32.42 18.49 -2.25
CA GLN A 46 30.97 18.73 -2.22
C GLN A 46 30.45 19.50 -3.45
N LEU A 47 31.31 20.21 -4.17
CA LEU A 47 30.94 21.04 -5.32
C LEU A 47 31.09 20.30 -6.67
N ASP A 48 31.62 19.08 -6.65
CA ASP A 48 31.61 18.13 -7.77
C ASP A 48 31.05 16.80 -7.29
N PRO A 49 29.72 16.70 -7.09
CA PRO A 49 29.11 15.44 -6.71
C PRO A 49 29.49 14.36 -7.72
N PRO A 50 29.99 13.19 -7.26
CA PRO A 50 30.38 12.12 -8.15
C PRO A 50 29.15 11.66 -8.95
N TRP A 51 29.37 11.31 -10.22
CA TRP A 51 28.33 10.69 -11.02
C TRP A 51 27.97 9.34 -10.40
N VAL A 52 26.78 9.27 -9.81
CA VAL A 52 26.16 8.00 -9.41
C VAL A 52 25.64 7.36 -10.69
N GLY A 53 26.34 6.31 -11.13
CA GLY A 53 25.92 5.52 -12.27
C GLY A 53 24.56 4.89 -12.04
N GLY A 54 23.77 4.80 -13.11
CA GLY A 54 22.54 4.02 -13.08
C GLY A 54 22.87 2.59 -12.67
N ASP A 55 22.05 2.02 -11.78
CA ASP A 55 22.14 0.62 -11.39
C ASP A 55 22.10 -0.26 -12.66
N ALA A 56 23.16 -1.04 -12.90
CA ALA A 56 23.30 -1.89 -14.07
C ALA A 56 22.23 -2.99 -14.13
N GLN A 57 21.54 -3.26 -13.01
CA GLN A 57 20.43 -4.22 -12.94
C GLN A 57 19.06 -3.56 -13.12
N ALA A 58 18.97 -2.22 -13.04
CA ALA A 58 17.69 -1.53 -13.14
C ALA A 58 17.20 -1.44 -14.59
N LEU A 59 15.91 -1.69 -14.79
CA LEU A 59 15.26 -1.51 -16.09
C LEU A 59 14.94 -0.02 -16.28
N LEU A 60 15.43 0.60 -17.36
CA LEU A 60 15.26 2.05 -17.61
C LEU A 60 13.78 2.48 -17.73
N ASN A 61 12.96 1.62 -18.32
CA ASN A 61 11.52 1.84 -18.51
C ASN A 61 10.76 0.59 -18.04
N PRO A 62 10.60 0.39 -16.73
CA PRO A 62 9.83 -0.74 -16.24
C PRO A 62 8.38 -0.57 -16.69
N ARG A 63 7.76 -1.67 -17.13
CA ARG A 63 6.33 -1.67 -17.44
C ARG A 63 5.57 -1.21 -16.18
N VAL A 64 4.63 -0.28 -16.35
CA VAL A 64 3.75 0.15 -15.26
C VAL A 64 3.13 -1.09 -14.62
N GLN A 65 3.25 -1.19 -13.30
CA GLN A 65 2.63 -2.27 -12.54
C GLN A 65 1.11 -2.20 -12.74
N GLN A 66 0.52 -3.30 -13.20
CA GLN A 66 -0.94 -3.38 -13.32
C GLN A 66 -1.56 -3.34 -11.92
N ALA A 67 -2.75 -2.73 -11.81
CA ALA A 67 -3.51 -2.76 -10.57
C ALA A 67 -3.78 -4.21 -10.16
N ALA A 68 -3.67 -4.50 -8.86
CA ALA A 68 -3.93 -5.85 -8.36
C ALA A 68 -5.41 -6.20 -8.53
N THR A 69 -5.69 -7.39 -9.05
CA THR A 69 -7.05 -7.93 -9.10
C THR A 69 -7.53 -8.23 -7.68
N ALA A 70 -8.66 -7.65 -7.28
CA ALA A 70 -9.24 -7.91 -5.97
C ALA A 70 -9.66 -9.39 -5.83
N GLY A 71 -9.10 -10.07 -4.83
CA GLY A 71 -9.34 -11.49 -4.56
C GLY A 71 -10.26 -11.76 -3.36
N LEU A 72 -10.47 -13.05 -3.08
CA LEU A 72 -11.11 -13.51 -1.85
C LEU A 72 -10.08 -13.57 -0.71
N ILE A 73 -10.46 -13.04 0.45
CA ILE A 73 -9.72 -13.17 1.70
C ILE A 73 -10.41 -14.25 2.53
N LEU A 74 -9.65 -15.29 2.92
CA LEU A 74 -10.14 -16.31 3.84
C LEU A 74 -10.27 -15.71 5.25
N LEU A 75 -11.42 -15.90 5.87
CA LEU A 75 -11.70 -15.43 7.22
C LEU A 75 -11.38 -16.53 8.25
N THR A 76 -11.11 -16.11 9.48
CA THR A 76 -10.98 -17.05 10.60
C THR A 76 -12.32 -17.74 10.87
N PRO A 77 -12.32 -18.94 11.50
CA PRO A 77 -13.56 -19.59 11.90
C PRO A 77 -14.45 -18.70 12.79
N ASN A 78 -15.76 -18.76 12.58
CA ASN A 78 -16.77 -17.91 13.21
C ASN A 78 -16.42 -16.41 13.19
N PRO A 79 -16.21 -15.82 11.99
CA PRO A 79 -15.69 -14.45 11.86
C PRO A 79 -16.74 -13.38 12.14
N PHE A 80 -18.02 -13.75 12.22
CA PHE A 80 -19.12 -12.81 12.35
C PHE A 80 -19.55 -12.66 13.80
N THR A 81 -19.92 -11.46 14.21
CA THR A 81 -20.53 -11.19 15.52
C THR A 81 -21.73 -10.26 15.32
N THR A 82 -22.92 -10.70 15.72
CA THR A 82 -24.11 -9.84 15.73
C THR A 82 -23.98 -8.75 16.78
N VAL A 83 -24.53 -7.59 16.52
CA VAL A 83 -24.63 -6.48 17.49
C VAL A 83 -25.98 -5.81 17.27
N ILE A 84 -26.78 -5.73 18.34
CA ILE A 84 -28.01 -4.93 18.32
C ILE A 84 -27.66 -3.57 18.92
N SER A 85 -27.95 -2.51 18.18
CA SER A 85 -27.80 -1.14 18.68
C SER A 85 -28.99 -0.31 18.23
N SER A 86 -29.70 0.29 19.19
CA SER A 86 -30.93 1.07 18.95
C SER A 86 -31.99 0.32 18.11
N GLY A 87 -32.13 -0.99 18.31
CA GLY A 87 -33.09 -1.83 17.57
C GLY A 87 -32.67 -2.23 16.16
N VAL A 88 -31.45 -1.86 15.72
CA VAL A 88 -30.88 -2.24 14.42
C VAL A 88 -29.81 -3.31 14.61
N THR A 89 -29.80 -4.29 13.69
CA THR A 89 -28.81 -5.37 13.67
C THR A 89 -27.61 -4.99 12.81
N TYR A 90 -26.42 -5.03 13.40
CA TYR A 90 -25.15 -4.90 12.72
C TYR A 90 -24.37 -6.21 12.80
N ILE A 91 -23.63 -6.52 11.75
CA ILE A 91 -22.74 -7.68 11.71
C ILE A 91 -21.31 -7.19 11.66
N ASN A 92 -20.57 -7.38 12.75
CA ASN A 92 -19.12 -7.20 12.75
C ASN A 92 -18.47 -8.39 12.06
N VAL A 93 -17.55 -8.12 11.14
CA VAL A 93 -16.73 -9.11 10.45
C VAL A 93 -15.28 -8.92 10.84
N TYR A 94 -14.66 -9.97 11.38
CA TYR A 94 -13.22 -9.97 11.60
C TYR A 94 -12.49 -10.45 10.34
N SER A 95 -11.68 -9.57 9.76
CA SER A 95 -10.81 -9.84 8.63
C SER A 95 -9.49 -9.12 8.89
N TYR A 96 -8.46 -9.89 9.28
CA TYR A 96 -7.16 -9.32 9.63
C TYR A 96 -6.60 -8.41 8.52
N ALA A 97 -6.20 -7.19 8.89
CA ALA A 97 -5.50 -6.23 8.03
C ALA A 97 -6.12 -6.09 6.62
N HIS A 98 -7.43 -5.86 6.55
CA HIS A 98 -8.17 -6.06 5.30
C HIS A 98 -7.98 -4.98 4.21
N GLN A 99 -7.39 -3.83 4.55
CA GLN A 99 -7.11 -2.73 3.59
C GLN A 99 -8.34 -2.28 2.77
N ARG A 100 -9.50 -2.24 3.42
CA ARG A 100 -10.78 -1.81 2.81
C ARG A 100 -11.14 -0.42 3.32
N SER A 101 -12.01 0.27 2.60
CA SER A 101 -12.50 1.61 2.94
C SER A 101 -14.01 1.58 3.25
N THR A 102 -14.47 2.56 4.04
CA THR A 102 -15.90 2.75 4.28
C THR A 102 -16.59 3.10 2.97
N GLY A 103 -17.71 2.44 2.68
CA GLY A 103 -18.41 2.56 1.40
C GLY A 103 -18.08 1.46 0.39
N ASP A 104 -17.06 0.63 0.65
CA ASP A 104 -16.78 -0.54 -0.19
C ASP A 104 -17.96 -1.53 -0.13
N THR A 105 -18.23 -2.21 -1.24
CA THR A 105 -19.19 -3.32 -1.27
C THR A 105 -18.45 -4.65 -1.19
N VAL A 106 -18.72 -5.42 -0.13
CA VAL A 106 -18.08 -6.70 0.14
C VAL A 106 -19.11 -7.81 0.13
N ARG A 107 -18.85 -8.88 -0.64
CA ARG A 107 -19.64 -10.10 -0.60
C ARG A 107 -18.97 -11.14 0.28
N LEU A 108 -19.70 -11.61 1.27
CA LEU A 108 -19.31 -12.71 2.14
C LEU A 108 -19.81 -14.01 1.52
N ARG A 109 -19.03 -15.07 1.68
CA ARG A 109 -19.34 -16.40 1.13
C ARG A 109 -18.97 -17.46 2.16
N GLY A 110 -19.77 -18.53 2.23
CA GLY A 110 -19.44 -19.69 3.06
C GLY A 110 -18.30 -20.53 2.46
N PRO A 111 -18.06 -21.73 3.01
CA PRO A 111 -17.04 -22.65 2.52
C PRO A 111 -17.18 -22.94 1.03
N VAL A 112 -16.05 -23.01 0.33
CA VAL A 112 -16.00 -23.58 -1.02
C VAL A 112 -16.39 -25.06 -0.94
N ALA A 113 -17.28 -25.49 -1.82
CA ALA A 113 -17.66 -26.89 -1.93
C ALA A 113 -17.76 -27.32 -3.39
N GLN A 114 -17.82 -28.62 -3.61
CA GLN A 114 -18.20 -29.16 -4.91
C GLN A 114 -19.63 -28.74 -5.21
N ASN A 115 -19.86 -28.21 -6.42
CA ASN A 115 -21.20 -27.89 -6.87
C ASN A 115 -22.04 -29.17 -6.91
N PRO A 116 -23.20 -29.21 -6.23
CA PRO A 116 -24.08 -30.39 -6.24
C PRO A 116 -24.81 -30.57 -7.57
N SER A 117 -24.83 -29.56 -8.44
CA SER A 117 -25.43 -29.63 -9.78
C SER A 117 -24.38 -29.91 -10.84
N SER A 118 -24.60 -30.94 -11.67
CA SER A 118 -23.79 -31.17 -12.85
C SER A 118 -23.90 -29.98 -13.81
N GLY A 119 -22.76 -29.45 -14.27
CA GLY A 119 -22.77 -28.43 -15.31
C GLY A 119 -23.48 -28.96 -16.55
N SER A 120 -24.28 -28.12 -17.22
CA SER A 120 -25.09 -28.48 -18.39
C SER A 120 -24.28 -28.92 -19.64
N GLY A 121 -22.95 -29.06 -19.55
CA GLY A 121 -22.05 -29.25 -20.68
C GLY A 121 -21.38 -30.64 -20.79
N GLY A 122 -21.82 -31.65 -20.04
CA GLY A 122 -21.22 -32.99 -20.10
C GLY A 122 -19.91 -33.13 -19.29
N ALA A 123 -19.13 -34.18 -19.57
CA ALA A 123 -17.97 -34.59 -18.75
C ALA A 123 -16.84 -33.55 -18.66
N ASP A 124 -16.74 -32.66 -19.66
CA ASP A 124 -15.68 -31.64 -19.77
C ASP A 124 -16.16 -30.23 -19.35
N ALA A 125 -17.39 -30.11 -18.84
CA ALA A 125 -17.88 -28.84 -18.30
C ALA A 125 -17.11 -28.48 -17.02
N ARG A 126 -16.45 -27.32 -17.01
CA ARG A 126 -15.82 -26.80 -15.80
C ARG A 126 -16.89 -26.67 -14.72
N ASN A 127 -16.62 -27.25 -13.55
CA ASN A 127 -17.50 -27.05 -12.42
C ASN A 127 -17.49 -25.55 -12.06
N LEU A 128 -18.66 -24.91 -12.03
CA LEU A 128 -18.77 -23.53 -11.57
C LEU A 128 -18.32 -23.47 -10.12
N GLN A 129 -17.58 -22.42 -9.76
CA GLN A 129 -17.24 -22.17 -8.35
C GLN A 129 -18.54 -22.10 -7.54
N TYR A 130 -18.62 -22.92 -6.50
CA TYR A 130 -19.78 -23.03 -5.63
C TYR A 130 -19.35 -22.78 -4.18
N PHE A 131 -20.13 -21.94 -3.51
CA PHE A 131 -19.96 -21.63 -2.09
C PHE A 131 -21.20 -22.12 -1.36
N GLN A 132 -21.01 -22.85 -0.27
CA GLN A 132 -22.11 -23.21 0.62
C GLN A 132 -22.70 -21.95 1.26
N ALA A 133 -23.97 -22.03 1.62
CA ALA A 133 -24.62 -20.97 2.36
C ALA A 133 -23.95 -20.77 3.72
N ILE A 134 -23.89 -19.53 4.20
CA ILE A 134 -23.45 -19.25 5.56
C ILE A 134 -24.60 -19.65 6.51
N PRO A 135 -24.35 -20.49 7.54
CA PRO A 135 -25.42 -20.92 8.44
C PRO A 135 -26.09 -19.73 9.13
N THR A 136 -27.43 -19.78 9.20
CA THR A 136 -28.21 -18.83 10.01
C THR A 136 -27.78 -18.93 11.46
N PHE A 137 -27.53 -17.79 12.10
CA PHE A 137 -27.25 -17.72 13.53
C PHE A 137 -27.83 -16.45 14.12
N ASP A 138 -28.28 -16.52 15.38
CA ASP A 138 -28.91 -15.40 16.09
C ASP A 138 -30.05 -14.73 15.29
N GLY A 139 -30.79 -15.49 14.47
CA GLY A 139 -31.87 -14.98 13.63
C GLY A 139 -31.44 -14.28 12.34
N VAL A 140 -30.13 -14.23 12.05
CA VAL A 140 -29.56 -13.57 10.86
C VAL A 140 -29.18 -14.62 9.80
N SER A 141 -29.70 -14.43 8.60
CA SER A 141 -29.57 -15.32 7.44
C SER A 141 -29.05 -14.63 6.17
N ASP A 142 -29.02 -13.30 6.15
CA ASP A 142 -28.70 -12.48 4.97
C ASP A 142 -27.21 -12.19 4.73
N ILE A 143 -26.30 -12.85 5.46
CA ILE A 143 -24.86 -12.55 5.44
C ILE A 143 -24.23 -12.84 4.08
N ASP A 144 -24.63 -13.90 3.39
CA ASP A 144 -24.10 -14.32 2.08
C ASP A 144 -24.85 -13.76 0.87
N ALA A 145 -25.61 -12.68 1.06
CA ALA A 145 -26.37 -12.00 0.02
C ALA A 145 -25.54 -11.76 -1.25
N ALA A 146 -26.11 -12.14 -2.40
CA ALA A 146 -25.39 -12.14 -3.68
C ALA A 146 -24.97 -10.73 -4.13
N ALA A 147 -25.70 -9.69 -3.72
CA ALA A 147 -25.36 -8.29 -3.97
C ALA A 147 -24.18 -7.78 -3.14
N GLY A 148 -23.80 -8.52 -2.08
CA GLY A 148 -22.87 -8.04 -1.07
C GLY A 148 -23.45 -6.95 -0.18
N HIS A 149 -22.61 -6.43 0.71
CA HIS A 149 -22.98 -5.46 1.72
C HIS A 149 -22.08 -4.24 1.63
N THR A 150 -22.67 -3.05 1.76
CA THR A 150 -21.89 -1.81 1.91
C THR A 150 -21.33 -1.76 3.32
N ILE A 151 -20.01 -1.62 3.45
CA ILE A 151 -19.33 -1.74 4.75
C ILE A 151 -18.96 -0.38 5.34
N THR A 152 -18.87 -0.34 6.66
CA THR A 152 -18.19 0.72 7.43
C THR A 152 -17.03 0.12 8.18
N ILE A 153 -15.90 0.84 8.20
CA ILE A 153 -14.68 0.37 8.86
C ILE A 153 -14.78 0.50 10.38
N GLY A 154 -14.16 -0.44 11.09
CA GLY A 154 -14.15 -0.55 12.54
C GLY A 154 -15.11 -1.62 13.06
N LYS A 155 -15.17 -1.72 14.38
CA LYS A 155 -16.05 -2.62 15.13
C LYS A 155 -17.20 -1.82 15.73
N LYS A 156 -18.43 -2.17 15.38
CA LYS A 156 -19.66 -1.62 15.97
C LYS A 156 -19.84 -2.15 17.40
N ASN A 157 -20.09 -1.26 18.34
CA ASN A 157 -20.42 -1.59 19.72
C ASN A 157 -21.94 -1.50 19.96
N ALA A 158 -22.43 -2.20 20.98
CA ALA A 158 -23.86 -2.22 21.33
C ALA A 158 -24.38 -0.83 21.75
N ASP A 159 -23.53 0.00 22.35
CA ASP A 159 -23.83 1.40 22.70
C ASP A 159 -23.96 2.34 21.50
N GLY A 160 -23.70 1.84 20.28
CA GLY A 160 -23.78 2.59 19.04
C GLY A 160 -22.47 3.19 18.57
N SER A 161 -21.43 3.20 19.41
CA SER A 161 -20.10 3.67 19.04
C SER A 161 -19.40 2.73 18.05
N VAL A 162 -18.39 3.25 17.34
CA VAL A 162 -17.53 2.47 16.44
C VAL A 162 -16.11 2.57 16.96
N THR A 163 -15.48 1.42 17.22
CA THR A 163 -14.07 1.32 17.57
C THR A 163 -13.28 1.02 16.30
N ALA A 164 -12.48 1.98 15.83
CA ALA A 164 -11.60 1.79 14.69
C ALA A 164 -10.13 1.79 15.14
N THR A 165 -9.30 1.04 14.43
CA THR A 165 -7.87 0.88 14.65
C THR A 165 -7.16 1.10 13.31
N PRO A 166 -5.97 1.72 13.24
CA PRO A 166 -5.22 2.34 14.32
C PRO A 166 -5.79 3.71 14.70
N THR A 167 -5.59 4.09 15.96
CA THR A 167 -6.27 5.24 16.56
C THR A 167 -5.61 6.57 16.27
N SER A 168 -4.33 6.62 15.83
CA SER A 168 -3.73 7.87 15.30
C SER A 168 -2.28 7.81 14.82
N THR A 169 -1.51 6.74 15.09
CA THR A 169 -0.04 6.80 14.86
C THR A 169 0.40 5.94 13.67
N PRO A 170 1.25 6.44 12.74
CA PRO A 170 1.77 5.64 11.62
C PRO A 170 2.45 4.33 12.04
N THR A 171 3.07 4.32 13.22
CA THR A 171 3.72 3.14 13.80
C THR A 171 2.71 2.06 14.23
N GLU A 172 1.51 2.45 14.68
CA GLU A 172 0.44 1.51 15.08
C GLU A 172 -0.24 0.87 13.87
N ILE A 173 -0.21 1.50 12.69
CA ILE A 173 -0.69 0.88 11.44
C ILE A 173 0.03 -0.45 11.19
N LEU A 174 1.30 -0.55 11.58
CA LEU A 174 2.13 -1.72 11.32
C LEU A 174 1.99 -2.82 12.39
N THR A 175 1.54 -2.49 13.60
CA THR A 175 1.45 -3.43 14.73
C THR A 175 0.02 -3.78 15.12
N THR A 176 -0.94 -2.88 14.87
CA THR A 176 -2.38 -3.05 15.11
C THR A 176 -3.15 -2.53 13.89
N PRO A 177 -3.17 -3.25 12.76
CA PRO A 177 -3.93 -2.82 11.60
C PRO A 177 -5.44 -2.96 11.82
N GLU A 178 -6.22 -2.17 11.10
CA GLU A 178 -7.68 -2.35 11.07
C GLU A 178 -8.04 -3.75 10.62
N SER A 179 -8.83 -4.43 11.44
CA SER A 179 -9.18 -5.83 11.26
C SER A 179 -10.68 -6.09 11.39
N PHE A 180 -11.46 -5.04 11.62
CA PHE A 180 -12.91 -5.10 11.66
C PHE A 180 -13.52 -4.16 10.63
N PHE A 181 -14.58 -4.66 10.02
CA PHE A 181 -15.58 -3.85 9.34
C PHE A 181 -16.95 -4.40 9.71
N PHE A 182 -17.99 -3.59 9.53
CA PHE A 182 -19.35 -4.01 9.78
C PHE A 182 -20.30 -3.55 8.68
N PHE A 183 -21.43 -4.23 8.60
CA PHE A 183 -22.56 -3.85 7.75
C PHE A 183 -23.86 -3.97 8.54
N THR A 184 -24.92 -3.39 8.01
CA THR A 184 -26.26 -3.48 8.59
C THR A 184 -26.97 -4.66 7.97
N SER A 185 -27.49 -5.56 8.80
CA SER A 185 -28.33 -6.67 8.35
C SER A 185 -29.77 -6.18 8.17
N THR A 186 -30.47 -6.74 7.19
CA THR A 186 -31.91 -6.60 6.99
C THR A 186 -32.71 -7.51 7.93
N ASP A 187 -32.07 -8.55 8.47
CA ASP A 187 -32.64 -9.42 9.49
C ASP A 187 -32.56 -8.79 10.89
N THR A 188 -33.39 -9.29 11.80
CA THR A 188 -33.39 -8.86 13.20
C THR A 188 -32.71 -9.92 14.06
N ALA A 189 -31.57 -9.56 14.66
CA ALA A 189 -30.89 -10.45 15.59
C ALA A 189 -31.76 -10.70 16.83
N THR A 190 -31.75 -11.93 17.33
CA THR A 190 -32.55 -12.33 18.50
C THR A 190 -31.98 -11.77 19.80
N THR A 191 -30.67 -11.91 20.00
CA THR A 191 -29.98 -11.55 21.25
C THR A 191 -28.91 -10.48 21.04
N GLY A 192 -28.14 -10.58 19.95
CA GLY A 192 -26.94 -9.78 19.76
C GLY A 192 -25.73 -10.32 20.55
N ASN A 193 -24.54 -9.85 20.18
CA ASN A 193 -23.25 -10.31 20.70
C ASN A 193 -22.97 -11.81 20.51
N ILE A 194 -23.65 -12.46 19.55
CA ILE A 194 -23.45 -13.87 19.24
C ILE A 194 -22.44 -14.01 18.11
N LYS A 195 -21.50 -14.95 18.25
CA LYS A 195 -20.50 -15.29 17.23
C LYS A 195 -20.99 -16.43 16.36
N GLY A 196 -20.74 -16.34 15.05
CA GLY A 196 -21.19 -17.36 14.10
C GLY A 196 -20.51 -17.27 12.73
N GLY A 197 -21.05 -18.04 11.78
CA GLY A 197 -20.55 -18.16 10.40
C GLY A 197 -19.93 -19.52 10.06
N GLY A 198 -19.49 -20.28 11.06
CA GLY A 198 -18.83 -21.56 10.84
C GLY A 198 -17.40 -21.43 10.31
N PRO A 199 -16.83 -22.52 9.78
CA PRO A 199 -15.46 -22.52 9.25
C PRO A 199 -15.39 -21.91 7.84
N ALA A 200 -14.18 -21.57 7.40
CA ALA A 200 -13.82 -21.32 5.99
C ALA A 200 -14.70 -20.32 5.21
N CYS A 201 -15.28 -19.33 5.89
CA CYS A 201 -15.93 -18.20 5.23
C CYS A 201 -14.88 -17.32 4.52
N SER A 202 -15.29 -16.59 3.48
CA SER A 202 -14.43 -15.66 2.76
C SER A 202 -15.13 -14.32 2.51
N ALA A 203 -14.32 -13.27 2.37
CA ALA A 203 -14.77 -11.92 2.04
C ALA A 203 -14.02 -11.42 0.81
N GLY A 204 -14.73 -10.84 -0.16
CA GLY A 204 -14.10 -10.27 -1.34
C GLY A 204 -15.09 -9.51 -2.22
N PRO A 205 -14.70 -9.19 -3.47
CA PRO A 205 -15.58 -8.47 -4.37
C PRO A 205 -16.85 -9.26 -4.71
N VAL A 206 -17.88 -8.54 -5.13
CA VAL A 206 -19.16 -9.13 -5.57
C VAL A 206 -18.93 -10.04 -6.79
N THR A 207 -18.14 -9.55 -7.75
CA THR A 207 -17.73 -10.28 -8.95
C THR A 207 -16.28 -10.72 -8.81
N LEU A 208 -16.03 -12.03 -8.97
CA LEU A 208 -14.68 -12.57 -9.03
C LEU A 208 -14.19 -12.47 -10.48
N GLN A 209 -13.03 -11.85 -10.68
CA GLN A 209 -12.39 -11.78 -11.99
C GLN A 209 -11.26 -12.80 -12.07
N ALA A 210 -11.03 -13.33 -13.27
CA ALA A 210 -9.85 -14.15 -13.53
C ALA A 210 -8.59 -13.27 -13.50
N LEU A 211 -7.48 -13.84 -13.02
CA LEU A 211 -6.17 -13.19 -13.00
C LEU A 211 -5.54 -13.18 -14.39
#